data_AF-A0A3D1H6Y8-F1
#
_entry.id   AF-A0A3D1H6Y8-F1
#
_cell.length_a   1.000
_cell.length_b   1.000
_cell.length_c   1.000
_cell.angle_alpha   90.00
_cell.angle_beta   90.00
_cell.angle_gamma   90.00
#
_symmetry.space_group_name_H-M   'P 1'
#
loop_
_entity.id
_entity.type
_entity.pdbx_description
1 polymer ?
#
loop_
_entity_poly.entity_id
_entity_poly.type
_entity_poly.pdbx_seq_one_letter_code
_entity_poly.pdbx_strand_id
1 'polypeptide(L)' 'MKQYSDGIFRFIVKNLRDEFEAENIVQNTFEKLWVRIDQVEMKTAKVYLFKIAYNNMIDVIRKNKNHTDLTSAVH' A
#
# COMPACT_ATOMS: atom_id res chain seq x y z
N MET A 1 -15.02 6.75 -1.34
CA MET A 1 -13.56 6.62 -1.18
C MET A 1 -13.06 6.94 0.23
N LYS A 2 -13.45 8.08 0.84
CA LYS A 2 -12.85 8.58 2.09
C LYS A 2 -12.78 7.57 3.25
N GLN A 3 -13.83 6.79 3.53
CA GLN A 3 -13.83 5.78 4.59
C GLN A 3 -12.91 4.57 4.33
N TYR A 4 -12.84 4.07 3.09
CA TYR A 4 -11.95 2.96 2.74
C TYR A 4 -10.49 3.43 2.75
N SER A 5 -10.25 4.64 2.25
CA SER A 5 -8.95 5.32 2.29
C SER A 5 -8.45 5.44 3.73
N ASP A 6 -9.31 5.85 4.64
CA ASP A 6 -8.96 6.10 6.05
C ASP A 6 -8.63 4.80 6.82
N GLY A 7 -9.36 3.71 6.55
CA GLY A 7 -9.04 2.39 7.11
C GLY A 7 -7.72 1.80 6.59
N ILE A 8 -7.47 1.92 5.28
CA ILE A 8 -6.23 1.43 4.64
C ILE A 8 -5.04 2.28 5.09
N PHE A 9 -5.19 3.61 5.11
CA PHE A 9 -4.17 4.55 5.56
C PHE A 9 -3.71 4.23 6.98
N ARG A 10 -4.65 4.16 7.95
CA ARG A 10 -4.32 3.81 9.34
C ARG A 10 -3.63 2.47 9.47
N PHE A 11 -4.06 1.47 8.68
CA PHE A 11 -3.41 0.16 8.67
C PHE A 11 -1.96 0.25 8.20
N ILE A 12 -1.67 1.01 7.13
CA ILE A 12 -0.31 1.14 6.60
C ILE A 12 0.58 1.96 7.53
N VAL A 13 0.11 3.12 8.02
CA VAL A 13 0.88 3.96 8.97
C VAL A 13 1.29 3.16 10.20
N LYS A 14 0.39 2.33 10.74
CA LYS A 14 0.70 1.48 11.90
C LYS A 14 1.84 0.48 11.63
N ASN A 15 1.99 0.01 10.39
CA ASN A 15 3.00 -0.97 10.01
C ASN A 15 4.31 -0.34 9.51
N LEU A 16 4.25 0.76 8.76
CA LEU A 16 5.43 1.43 8.19
C LEU A 16 6.00 2.52 9.09
N ARG A 17 5.17 3.11 9.97
CA ARG A 17 5.49 4.33 10.74
C ARG A 17 5.95 5.51 9.88
N ASP A 18 5.47 5.54 8.64
CA ASP A 18 5.75 6.57 7.65
C ASP A 18 4.42 6.98 7.02
N GLU A 19 4.00 8.22 7.27
CA GLU A 19 2.75 8.76 6.77
C GLU A 19 2.82 9.05 5.26
N PHE A 20 3.97 9.49 4.75
CA PHE A 20 4.15 9.80 3.35
C PHE A 20 4.09 8.54 2.48
N GLU A 21 4.79 7.47 2.89
CA GLU A 21 4.69 6.17 2.22
C GLU A 21 3.28 5.58 2.33
N ALA A 22 2.58 5.81 3.45
CA ALA A 22 1.19 5.39 3.58
C ALA A 22 0.26 6.11 2.59
N GLU A 23 0.40 7.42 2.40
CA GLU A 23 -0.36 8.18 1.39
C GLU A 23 -0.08 7.66 -0.03
N ASN A 24 1.20 7.43 -0.37
CA ASN A 24 1.60 6.89 -1.67
C ASN A 24 0.99 5.51 -1.94
N ILE A 25 1.04 4.60 -0.96
CA ILE A 25 0.44 3.26 -1.10
C ILE A 25 -1.08 3.36 -1.29
N VAL A 26 -1.76 4.24 -0.55
CA VAL A 26 -3.20 4.46 -0.70
C VAL A 26 -3.53 4.96 -2.09
N GLN A 27 -2.82 5.96 -2.60
CA GLN A 27 -3.00 6.46 -3.98
C GLN A 27 -2.82 5.34 -5.00
N ASN A 28 -1.68 4.64 -4.96
CA ASN A 28 -1.36 3.57 -5.90
C ASN A 28 -2.41 2.44 -5.87
N THR A 29 -2.97 2.18 -4.69
CA THR A 29 -4.04 1.20 -4.50
C THR A 29 -5.31 1.60 -5.24
N PHE A 30 -5.69 2.88 -5.17
CA PHE A 30 -6.86 3.38 -5.90
C PHE A 30 -6.62 3.48 -7.41
N GLU A 31 -5.41 3.83 -7.85
CA GLU A 31 -5.06 3.80 -9.29
C GLU A 31 -5.19 2.38 -9.86
N LYS A 32 -4.64 1.38 -9.16
CA LYS A 32 -4.75 -0.03 -9.57
C LYS A 32 -6.20 -0.53 -9.57
N LEU A 33 -7.02 -0.08 -8.63
CA LEU A 33 -8.46 -0.36 -8.64
C LEU A 33 -9.12 0.29 -9.87
N TRP A 34 -8.83 1.56 -10.14
CA TRP A 34 -9.45 2.32 -11.22
C TRP A 34 -9.22 1.65 -12.59
N VAL A 35 -8.01 1.18 -12.85
CA VAL A 35 -7.66 0.44 -14.08
C VAL A 35 -8.48 -0.86 -14.25
N ARG A 36 -9.00 -1.43 -13.16
CA ARG A 36 -9.72 -2.72 -13.15
C ARG A 36 -11.18 -2.56 -12.73
N ILE A 37 -11.67 -1.33 -12.61
CA ILE A 37 -12.97 -1.04 -11.99
C ILE A 37 -14.13 -1.73 -12.74
N ASP A 38 -14.02 -1.81 -14.07
CA ASP A 38 -15.01 -2.46 -14.94
C ASP A 38 -15.04 -3.99 -14.79
N GLN A 39 -14.00 -4.58 -14.20
CA GLN A 39 -13.86 -6.03 -13.99
C GLN A 39 -14.10 -6.43 -12.53
N VAL A 40 -14.15 -5.47 -11.61
CA VAL A 40 -14.29 -5.73 -10.18
C VAL A 40 -15.75 -5.54 -9.78
N GLU A 41 -16.36 -6.62 -9.31
CA GLU A 41 -17.69 -6.52 -8.71
C GLU A 41 -17.64 -5.61 -7.47
N MET A 42 -18.57 -4.65 -7.37
CA MET A 42 -18.63 -3.68 -6.27
C MET A 42 -18.66 -4.34 -4.88
N LYS A 43 -19.25 -5.54 -4.77
CA LYS A 43 -19.32 -6.32 -3.53
C LYS A 43 -17.95 -6.81 -3.05
N THR A 44 -16.98 -7.00 -3.95
CA THR A 44 -15.63 -7.48 -3.64
C THR A 44 -14.58 -6.37 -3.65
N ALA A 45 -14.92 -5.18 -4.15
CA ALA A 45 -14.02 -4.04 -4.29
C ALA A 45 -13.27 -3.67 -3.00
N LYS A 46 -13.94 -3.73 -1.83
CA LYS A 46 -13.28 -3.47 -0.54
C LYS A 46 -12.17 -4.48 -0.25
N VAL A 47 -12.46 -5.77 -0.37
CA VAL A 47 -11.48 -6.86 -0.12
C VAL A 47 -10.33 -6.75 -1.11
N TYR A 48 -10.65 -6.42 -2.37
CA TYR A 48 -9.66 -6.23 -3.42
C TYR A 48 -8.70 -5.06 -3.14
N LEU A 49 -9.23 -3.91 -2.70
CA LEU A 49 -8.43 -2.75 -2.27
C LEU A 49 -7.46 -3.11 -1.14
N PHE A 50 -7.93 -3.81 -0.11
CA PHE A 50 -7.06 -4.23 1.00
C PHE A 50 -5.95 -5.18 0.53
N LYS A 51 -6.24 -6.08 -0.41
CA LYS A 51 -5.24 -6.98 -1.00
C LYS A 51 -4.16 -6.22 -1.77
N ILE A 52 -4.53 -5.23 -2.58
CA ILE A 52 -3.58 -4.40 -3.31
C ILE A 52 -2.70 -3.59 -2.33
N ALA A 53 -3.32 -2.91 -1.36
CA ALA A 53 -2.61 -2.11 -0.37
C ALA A 53 -1.61 -2.96 0.44
N TYR A 54 -2.02 -4.16 0.85
CA TYR A 54 -1.16 -5.08 1.59
C TYR A 54 0.07 -5.49 0.76
N ASN A 55 -0.12 -5.87 -0.51
CA ASN A 55 1.00 -6.25 -1.37
C ASN A 55 1.97 -5.08 -1.58
N ASN A 56 1.45 -3.89 -1.88
CA ASN A 56 2.26 -2.67 -2.02
C ASN A 56 3.06 -2.37 -0.74
N MET A 57 2.44 -2.50 0.44
CA MET A 57 3.12 -2.30 1.73
C MET A 57 4.26 -3.31 1.95
N ILE A 58 4.04 -4.59 1.65
CA ILE A 58 5.10 -5.61 1.74
C ILE A 58 6.27 -5.28 0.80
N ASP A 59 5.98 -4.81 -0.41
CA ASP A 59 7.03 -4.42 -1.37
C ASP A 59 7.86 -3.24 -0.85
N VAL A 60 7.22 -2.23 -0.25
CA VAL A 60 7.92 -1.10 0.40
C VAL A 60 8.79 -1.58 1.57
N ILE A 61 8.27 -2.45 2.45
CA ILE A 61 9.04 -3.01 3.57
C ILE A 61 10.28 -3.76 3.06
N ARG A 62 10.13 -4.56 1.99
CA ARG A 62 11.24 -5.31 1.40
C ARG A 62 12.31 -4.38 0.80
N LYS A 63 11.90 -3.32 0.09
CA LYS A 63 12.81 -2.31 -0.46
C LYS A 63 13.58 -1.58 0.64
N ASN A 64 12.90 -1.20 1.72
CA ASN A 64 13.54 -0.50 2.84
C ASN A 64 14.58 -1.38 3.53
N LYS A 65 14.31 -2.68 3.71
CA LYS A 65 15.30 -3.63 4.23
C LYS A 65 16.54 -3.75 3.33
N ASN A 66 16.32 -3.92 2.02
CA ASN A 66 17.42 -4.04 1.06
C ASN A 66 18.29 -2.76 1.00
N HIS A 67 17.68 -1.57 1.17
CA HIS A 67 18.43 -0.32 1.25
C HIS A 67 19.34 -0.25 2.49
N THR A 68 18.86 -0.70 3.65
CA THR A 68 19.66 -0.75 4.88
C THR A 68 20.85 -1.69 4.75
N ASP A 69 20.67 -2.86 4.11
CA ASP A 69 21.74 -3.85 3.93
C ASP A 69 22.85 -3.34 3.00
N LEU A 70 22.50 -2.63 1.91
CA LEU A 70 23.49 -2.03 1.00
C LEU A 70 24.32 -0.93 1.66
N THR A 71 23.72 -0.05 2.47
CA THR A 71 24.47 0.99 3.19
C THR A 71 25.41 0.41 4.25
N SER A 72 25.10 -0.77 4.79
CA SER A 72 25.91 -1.44 5.80
C SER A 72 27.14 -2.16 5.22
N ALA A 73 27.11 -2.51 3.93
CA ALA A 73 28.20 -3.23 3.25
C ALA A 73 29.25 -2.31 2.59
N VAL A 74 29.03 -0.98 2.63
CA VAL A 74 29.91 0.04 2.02
C VAL A 74 30.83 0.70 3.05
N HIS A 75 30.84 0.21 4.30
CA HIS A 75 31.80 0.58 5.34
C HIS A 75 32.58 -0.65 5.81
#